data_AF-A0A929F9H6-F1
#
_entry.id   AF-A0A929F9H6-F1
#
_cell.length_a   1.000
_cell.length_b   1.000
_cell.length_c   1.000
_cell.angle_alpha   90.00
_cell.angle_beta   90.00
_cell.angle_gamma   90.00
#
_symmetry.space_group_name_H-M   'P 1'
#
loop_
_entity.id
_entity.type
_entity.pdbx_description
1 polymer ?
#
loop_
_entity_poly.entity_id
_entity_poly.type
_entity_poly.pdbx_seq_one_letter_code
_entity_poly.pdbx_strand_id
1 'polypeptide(L)'
;MRIYKTKLMKVMPSAIAEGGTVMTAHLQIRIDNYCLWAFTAHGWPIGDELLCFEGKTIPLRFVFLNLKTELSEEKTKEIMPLPKRKKPCDYIIIGEIINKEPFPREPDRFEYFQVDCGFILNNLGADKDEYNVGDYIRSEGRLDAYLVDEEKLAKRRDE
;
A
#
# COMPACT_ATOMS: atom_id res chain seq x y z
N MET A 1 5.49 1.39 11.49
CA MET A 1 5.53 1.11 10.03
C MET A 1 5.87 -0.35 9.76
N ARG A 2 5.03 -1.05 8.98
CA ARG A 2 5.18 -2.49 8.68
C ARG A 2 5.74 -2.73 7.26
N ILE A 3 6.64 -3.72 7.14
CA ILE A 3 7.31 -4.13 5.90
C ILE A 3 7.12 -5.64 5.73
N TYR A 4 6.92 -6.08 4.50
CA TYR A 4 6.60 -7.47 4.16
C TYR A 4 7.58 -8.04 3.14
N LYS A 5 8.07 -9.25 3.41
CA LYS A 5 8.75 -10.05 2.40
C LYS A 5 7.69 -10.53 1.40
N THR A 6 7.75 -10.01 0.18
CA THR A 6 6.66 -10.12 -0.78
C THR A 6 7.15 -10.76 -2.07
N LYS A 7 6.45 -11.77 -2.56
CA LYS A 7 6.74 -12.36 -3.88
C LYS A 7 6.04 -11.57 -4.97
N LEU A 8 6.78 -11.09 -5.96
CA LEU A 8 6.23 -10.46 -7.15
C LEU A 8 5.90 -11.54 -8.17
N MET A 9 4.61 -11.72 -8.43
CA MET A 9 4.10 -12.76 -9.32
C MET A 9 4.07 -12.28 -10.77
N LYS A 10 3.77 -10.99 -10.99
CA LYS A 10 3.67 -10.40 -12.33
C LYS A 10 3.94 -8.89 -12.30
N VAL A 11 4.59 -8.36 -13.33
CA VAL A 11 4.78 -6.92 -13.54
C VAL A 11 4.06 -6.50 -14.82
N MET A 12 3.09 -5.60 -14.72
CA MET A 12 2.31 -5.11 -15.86
C MET A 12 2.53 -3.61 -16.04
N PRO A 13 3.12 -3.14 -17.15
CA PRO A 13 3.32 -1.72 -17.42
C PRO A 13 2.02 -0.91 -17.27
N SER A 14 2.12 0.27 -16.66
CA SER A 14 1.00 1.20 -16.46
C SER A 14 1.17 2.53 -17.19
N ALA A 15 2.40 3.04 -17.28
CA ALA A 15 2.72 4.25 -18.03
C ALA A 15 4.02 4.01 -18.79
N ILE A 16 4.04 4.42 -20.05
CA ILE A 16 5.17 4.22 -20.97
C ILE A 16 5.52 5.59 -21.54
N ALA A 17 6.79 5.99 -21.43
CA ALA A 17 7.30 7.24 -22.00
C ALA A 17 7.57 7.10 -23.51
N GLU A 18 7.84 8.22 -24.17
CA GLU A 18 8.32 8.21 -25.56
C GLU A 18 9.56 7.31 -25.69
N GLY A 19 9.55 6.44 -26.70
CA GLY A 19 10.60 5.42 -26.89
C GLY A 19 10.34 4.08 -26.21
N GLY A 20 9.22 3.88 -25.51
CA GLY A 20 8.80 2.57 -24.99
C GLY A 20 9.26 2.27 -23.56
N THR A 21 9.93 3.21 -22.89
CA THR A 21 10.39 3.03 -21.50
C THR A 21 9.24 2.97 -20.51
N VAL A 22 9.13 1.86 -19.76
CA VAL A 22 8.12 1.70 -18.71
C VAL A 22 8.45 2.59 -17.51
N MET A 23 7.58 3.54 -17.18
CA MET A 23 7.78 4.48 -16.08
C MET A 23 7.17 3.99 -14.76
N THR A 24 6.03 3.30 -14.84
CA THR A 24 5.32 2.73 -13.68
C THR A 24 4.64 1.43 -14.09
N ALA A 25 4.32 0.59 -13.11
CA ALA A 25 3.66 -0.69 -13.32
C ALA A 25 2.62 -1.00 -12.24
N HIS A 26 1.74 -1.94 -12.57
CA HIS A 26 0.94 -2.68 -11.61
C HIS A 26 1.65 -4.00 -11.32
N LEU A 27 1.83 -4.30 -10.04
CA LEU A 27 2.53 -5.46 -9.53
C LEU A 27 1.52 -6.44 -8.97
N GLN A 28 1.43 -7.64 -9.51
CA GLN A 28 0.73 -8.72 -8.82
C GLN A 28 1.65 -9.26 -7.75
N ILE A 29 1.21 -9.20 -6.49
CA ILE A 29 2.00 -9.55 -5.32
C ILE A 29 1.35 -10.69 -4.55
N ARG A 30 2.18 -11.51 -3.92
CA ARG A 30 1.75 -12.53 -2.96
C ARG A 30 2.38 -12.26 -1.60
N ILE A 31 1.51 -12.16 -0.59
CA ILE A 31 1.87 -12.00 0.83
C ILE A 31 0.98 -12.98 1.59
N ASP A 32 1.56 -13.96 2.25
CA ASP A 32 0.83 -15.03 2.92
C ASP A 32 -0.27 -15.63 2.01
N ASN A 33 -1.54 -15.53 2.42
CA ASN A 33 -2.69 -16.04 1.66
C ASN A 33 -3.28 -15.00 0.68
N TYR A 34 -2.74 -13.78 0.66
CA TYR A 34 -3.22 -12.71 -0.21
C TYR A 34 -2.52 -12.74 -1.57
N CYS A 35 -3.32 -12.55 -2.63
CA CYS A 35 -2.84 -12.30 -3.99
C CYS A 35 -3.48 -10.99 -4.47
N LEU A 36 -2.71 -9.91 -4.44
CA LEU A 36 -3.20 -8.55 -4.66
C LEU A 36 -2.45 -7.89 -5.80
N TRP A 37 -2.95 -6.74 -6.25
CA TRP A 37 -2.27 -5.86 -7.19
C TRP A 37 -1.90 -4.57 -6.47
N ALA A 38 -0.67 -4.10 -6.63
CA ALA A 38 -0.24 -2.82 -6.09
C ALA A 38 0.35 -1.95 -7.21
N PHE A 39 0.25 -0.63 -7.09
CA PHE A 39 0.90 0.30 -8.00
C PHE A 39 2.34 0.58 -7.57
N THR A 40 3.28 0.69 -8.51
CA THR A 40 4.66 1.11 -8.22
C THR A 40 4.68 2.57 -7.76
N ALA A 41 4.91 2.80 -6.48
CA ALA A 41 5.04 4.15 -5.94
C ALA A 41 6.37 4.80 -6.35
N HIS A 42 6.63 6.02 -5.85
CA HIS A 42 7.91 6.69 -6.05
C HIS A 42 9.09 5.83 -5.53
N GLY A 43 10.20 5.82 -6.28
CA GLY A 43 11.45 5.14 -5.91
C GLY A 43 11.64 3.75 -6.51
N TRP A 44 10.69 3.27 -7.31
CA TRP A 44 10.91 2.09 -8.15
C TRP A 44 11.80 2.44 -9.35
N PRO A 45 12.63 1.49 -9.83
CA PRO A 45 13.34 1.65 -11.10
C PRO A 45 12.37 1.68 -12.28
N ILE A 46 12.88 2.08 -13.45
CA ILE A 46 12.12 2.23 -14.70
C ILE A 46 12.68 1.31 -15.79
N GLY A 47 11.95 1.17 -16.89
CA GLY A 47 12.35 0.37 -18.04
C GLY A 47 12.51 -1.12 -17.71
N ASP A 48 13.49 -1.75 -18.34
CA ASP A 48 13.75 -3.20 -18.20
C ASP A 48 14.12 -3.60 -16.76
N GLU A 49 14.72 -2.69 -15.99
CA GLU A 49 15.07 -2.95 -14.60
C GLU A 49 13.83 -3.20 -13.75
N LEU A 50 12.73 -2.47 -14.01
CA LEU A 50 11.45 -2.71 -13.34
C LEU A 50 10.88 -4.09 -13.66
N LEU A 51 11.02 -4.53 -14.92
CA LEU A 51 10.51 -5.82 -15.38
C LEU A 51 11.32 -7.00 -14.80
N CYS A 52 12.60 -6.79 -14.51
CA CYS A 52 13.50 -7.77 -13.87
C CYS A 52 13.09 -8.17 -12.45
N PHE A 53 12.06 -7.56 -11.86
CA PHE A 53 11.54 -7.90 -10.55
C PHE A 53 10.51 -9.04 -10.56
N GLU A 54 9.98 -9.42 -11.73
CA GLU A 54 9.04 -10.54 -11.83
C GLU A 54 9.65 -11.85 -11.29
N GLY A 55 8.88 -12.59 -10.49
CA GLY A 55 9.31 -13.83 -9.84
C GLY A 55 10.15 -13.65 -8.57
N LYS A 56 10.72 -12.47 -8.33
CA LYS A 56 11.56 -12.20 -7.16
C LYS A 56 10.75 -12.04 -5.88
N THR A 57 11.41 -12.28 -4.75
CA THR A 57 10.88 -12.00 -3.42
C THR A 57 11.69 -10.89 -2.79
N ILE A 58 11.04 -9.78 -2.47
CA ILE A 58 11.68 -8.53 -2.04
C ILE A 58 10.91 -7.89 -0.88
N PRO A 59 11.55 -7.08 -0.03
CA PRO A 59 10.87 -6.36 1.02
C PRO A 59 10.09 -5.16 0.45
N LEU A 60 8.80 -5.14 0.72
CA LEU A 60 7.90 -4.07 0.29
C LEU A 60 7.16 -3.47 1.48
N ARG A 61 6.94 -2.16 1.40
CA ARG A 61 6.00 -1.44 2.26
C ARG A 61 4.75 -1.11 1.46
N PHE A 62 3.59 -1.36 2.06
CA PHE A 62 2.30 -1.04 1.45
C PHE A 62 1.69 0.20 2.07
N VAL A 63 1.27 1.10 1.19
CA VAL A 63 0.55 2.32 1.54
C VAL A 63 -0.82 2.28 0.88
N PHE A 64 -1.85 2.69 1.60
CA PHE A 64 -3.19 2.79 1.06
C PHE A 64 -3.57 4.25 0.87
N LEU A 65 -3.70 4.67 -0.39
CA LEU A 65 -4.15 6.01 -0.74
C LEU A 65 -5.69 5.99 -0.79
N ASN A 66 -6.31 6.30 0.33
CA ASN A 66 -7.75 6.38 0.44
C ASN A 66 -8.32 7.61 -0.27
N LEU A 67 -9.50 7.43 -0.85
CA LEU A 67 -10.32 8.45 -1.49
C LEU A 67 -11.55 8.76 -0.63
N LYS A 68 -12.10 7.73 0.01
CA LYS A 68 -13.24 7.82 0.91
C LYS A 68 -12.98 6.87 2.08
N THR A 69 -13.25 7.34 3.28
CA THR A 69 -13.20 6.53 4.50
C THR A 69 -14.46 6.80 5.31
N GLU A 70 -14.99 5.77 5.95
CA GLU A 70 -16.13 5.85 6.86
C GLU A 70 -15.98 4.83 7.99
N LEU A 71 -16.62 5.09 9.13
CA LEU A 71 -16.71 4.08 10.20
C LEU A 71 -17.49 2.86 9.70
N SER A 72 -17.03 1.68 10.10
CA SER A 72 -17.61 0.40 9.74
C SER A 72 -18.19 -0.29 10.96
N GLU A 73 -19.46 -0.67 10.89
CA GLU A 73 -20.06 -1.61 11.86
C GLU A 73 -19.54 -3.03 11.65
N GLU A 74 -19.10 -3.35 10.43
CA GLU A 74 -18.47 -4.62 10.11
C GLU A 74 -17.05 -4.70 10.71
N LYS A 75 -16.82 -5.75 11.49
CA LYS A 75 -15.52 -6.03 12.14
C LYS A 75 -14.71 -7.13 11.46
N THR A 76 -15.17 -7.59 10.31
CA THR A 76 -14.46 -8.58 9.50
C THR A 76 -13.36 -7.87 8.73
N LYS A 77 -12.10 -8.27 8.99
CA LYS A 77 -10.94 -7.73 8.28
C LYS A 77 -10.92 -8.25 6.85
N GLU A 78 -10.98 -7.35 5.87
CA GLU A 78 -11.12 -7.73 4.46
C GLU A 78 -10.46 -6.75 3.49
N ILE A 79 -10.05 -7.26 2.34
CA ILE A 79 -9.58 -6.50 1.19
C ILE A 79 -10.31 -7.03 -0.05
N MET A 80 -11.14 -6.19 -0.65
CA MET A 80 -11.99 -6.55 -1.78
C MET A 80 -11.69 -5.64 -2.98
N PRO A 81 -11.59 -6.17 -4.21
CA PRO A 81 -11.51 -5.32 -5.39
C PRO A 81 -12.70 -4.36 -5.46
N LEU A 82 -12.47 -3.11 -5.88
CA LEU A 82 -13.58 -2.18 -6.11
C LEU A 82 -14.54 -2.74 -7.19
N PRO A 83 -15.88 -2.75 -6.98
CA PRO A 83 -16.84 -3.32 -7.93
C PRO A 83 -16.74 -2.73 -9.33
N LYS A 84 -16.41 -1.43 -9.42
CA LYS A 84 -16.16 -0.70 -10.68
C LYS A 84 -14.70 -0.24 -10.74
N ARG A 85 -13.76 -1.17 -10.55
CA ARG A 85 -12.31 -0.88 -10.57
C ARG A 85 -11.88 -0.17 -11.86
N LYS A 86 -11.15 0.94 -11.72
CA LYS A 86 -10.49 1.60 -12.86
C LYS A 86 -9.10 1.01 -13.09
N LYS A 87 -8.41 0.68 -12.01
CA LYS A 87 -7.09 0.04 -11.98
C LYS A 87 -7.16 -1.27 -11.19
N PRO A 88 -6.30 -2.25 -11.48
CA PRO A 88 -6.31 -3.52 -10.77
C PRO A 88 -5.98 -3.40 -9.27
N CYS A 89 -5.33 -2.30 -8.87
CA CYS A 89 -4.92 -1.99 -7.50
C CYS A 89 -5.94 -1.13 -6.72
N ASP A 90 -7.14 -0.94 -7.27
CA ASP A 90 -8.25 -0.22 -6.63
C ASP A 90 -9.04 -1.19 -5.73
N TYR A 91 -9.13 -0.88 -4.44
CA TYR A 91 -9.74 -1.75 -3.41
C TYR A 91 -10.69 -1.00 -2.49
N ILE A 92 -11.59 -1.78 -1.89
CA ILE A 92 -12.23 -1.50 -0.61
C ILE A 92 -11.46 -2.30 0.44
N ILE A 93 -11.09 -1.66 1.54
CA ILE A 93 -10.57 -2.33 2.72
C ILE A 93 -11.54 -2.16 3.89
N ILE A 94 -11.64 -3.19 4.71
CA ILE A 94 -12.29 -3.15 6.02
C ILE A 94 -11.25 -3.59 7.04
N GLY A 95 -11.01 -2.75 8.03
CA GLY A 95 -9.94 -3.01 9.00
C GLY A 95 -9.97 -2.09 10.20
N GLU A 96 -9.15 -2.45 11.18
CA GLU A 96 -9.04 -1.74 12.46
C GLU A 96 -7.88 -0.75 12.41
N ILE A 97 -8.09 0.48 12.86
CA ILE A 97 -7.00 1.44 13.08
C ILE A 97 -6.20 0.98 14.29
N ILE A 98 -4.96 0.54 14.08
CA ILE A 98 -4.09 0.04 15.15
C ILE A 98 -3.07 1.07 15.64
N ASN A 99 -2.85 2.13 14.86
CA ASN A 99 -1.95 3.22 15.22
C ASN A 99 -2.28 4.49 14.44
N LYS A 100 -1.91 5.64 15.02
CA LYS A 100 -2.04 6.98 14.42
C LYS A 100 -0.71 7.72 14.53
N GLU A 101 -0.32 8.41 13.47
CA GLU A 101 0.89 9.24 13.41
C GLU A 101 0.52 10.61 12.81
N PRO A 102 1.09 11.73 13.29
CA PRO A 102 0.82 13.04 12.72
C PRO A 102 1.30 13.13 11.27
N PHE A 103 0.55 13.80 10.39
CA PHE A 103 0.97 14.00 9.01
C PHE A 103 2.21 14.93 8.96
N PRO A 104 3.34 14.54 8.32
CA PRO A 104 4.59 15.28 8.46
C PRO A 104 4.58 16.73 8.00
N ARG A 105 3.77 17.07 6.98
CA ARG A 105 3.75 18.42 6.39
C ARG A 105 2.70 19.34 7.03
N GLU A 106 1.61 18.77 7.54
CA GLU A 106 0.50 19.52 8.14
C GLU A 106 -0.03 18.75 9.36
N PRO A 107 0.77 18.61 10.43
CA PRO A 107 0.47 17.75 11.57
C PRO A 107 -0.71 18.25 12.42
N ASP A 108 -1.08 19.52 12.27
CA ASP A 108 -2.22 20.15 12.93
C ASP A 108 -3.54 19.92 12.20
N ARG A 109 -3.49 19.41 10.95
CA ARG A 109 -4.66 19.25 10.09
C ARG A 109 -4.96 17.81 9.75
N PHE A 110 -3.93 17.00 9.55
CA PHE A 110 -4.08 15.63 9.07
C PHE A 110 -3.26 14.64 9.89
N GLU A 111 -3.65 13.38 9.78
CA GLU A 111 -3.00 12.25 10.41
C GLU A 111 -2.96 11.03 9.48
N TYR A 112 -2.04 10.13 9.80
CA TYR A 112 -1.85 8.86 9.11
C TYR A 112 -2.19 7.70 10.01
N PHE A 113 -2.90 6.73 9.45
CA PHE A 113 -3.27 5.50 10.13
C PHE A 113 -2.43 4.31 9.66
N GLN A 114 -2.16 3.42 10.60
CA GLN A 114 -1.86 2.03 10.29
C GLN A 114 -3.14 1.23 10.53
N VAL A 115 -3.56 0.49 9.52
CA VAL A 115 -4.85 -0.22 9.51
C VAL A 115 -4.59 -1.69 9.30
N ASP A 116 -5.09 -2.53 10.21
CA ASP A 116 -5.05 -3.98 10.08
C ASP A 116 -6.33 -4.50 9.41
N CYS A 117 -6.22 -4.88 8.14
CA CYS A 117 -7.26 -5.50 7.34
C CYS A 117 -6.91 -6.97 7.00
N GLY A 118 -6.20 -7.65 7.91
CA GLY A 118 -5.66 -9.00 7.75
C GLY A 118 -4.18 -9.00 7.33
N PHE A 119 -3.72 -7.86 6.80
CA PHE A 119 -2.35 -7.40 6.97
C PHE A 119 -2.35 -5.87 7.15
N ILE A 120 -1.26 -5.32 7.67
CA ILE A 120 -1.14 -3.92 8.06
C ILE A 120 -0.81 -3.07 6.84
N LEU A 121 -1.73 -2.17 6.50
CA LEU A 121 -1.54 -1.08 5.56
C LEU A 121 -1.07 0.16 6.31
N ASN A 122 -0.19 0.94 5.68
CA ASN A 122 0.36 2.16 6.28
C ASN A 122 -0.21 3.41 5.59
N ASN A 123 -0.13 4.54 6.28
CA ASN A 123 -0.30 5.89 5.75
C ASN A 123 -1.66 6.14 5.07
N LEU A 124 -2.73 5.56 5.61
CA LEU A 124 -4.09 5.96 5.25
C LEU A 124 -4.36 7.32 5.87
N GLY A 125 -4.77 8.32 5.08
CA GLY A 125 -4.89 9.71 5.53
C GLY A 125 -6.30 10.08 5.97
N ALA A 126 -6.42 10.89 7.01
CA ALA A 126 -7.70 11.48 7.42
C ALA A 126 -7.48 12.87 8.03
N ASP A 127 -8.57 13.62 8.21
CA ASP A 127 -8.55 14.83 9.01
C ASP A 127 -8.22 14.48 10.46
N LYS A 128 -7.48 15.37 11.13
CA LYS A 128 -7.05 15.17 12.52
C LYS A 128 -8.27 14.94 13.42
N ASP A 129 -8.17 13.94 14.30
CA ASP A 129 -9.17 13.59 15.30
C ASP A 129 -10.52 13.09 14.74
N GLU A 130 -10.60 12.79 13.43
CA GLU A 130 -11.81 12.24 12.80
C GLU A 130 -12.07 10.79 13.24
N TYR A 131 -11.02 10.02 13.48
CA TYR A 131 -11.08 8.60 13.87
C TYR A 131 -10.15 8.27 15.03
N ASN A 132 -10.38 7.16 15.72
CA ASN A 132 -9.60 6.70 16.88
C ASN A 132 -8.92 5.36 16.64
N VAL A 133 -7.87 5.08 17.42
CA VAL A 133 -7.30 3.72 17.50
C VAL A 133 -8.36 2.78 18.06
N GLY A 134 -8.53 1.62 17.43
CA GLY A 134 -9.57 0.63 17.72
C GLY A 134 -10.83 0.78 16.88
N ASP A 135 -11.00 1.90 16.16
CA ASP A 135 -12.11 2.06 15.24
C ASP A 135 -11.94 1.12 14.04
N TYR A 136 -13.05 0.51 13.63
CA TYR A 136 -13.13 -0.20 12.36
C TYR A 136 -13.59 0.76 11.29
N ILE A 137 -12.88 0.77 10.17
CA ILE A 137 -13.18 1.62 9.03
C ILE A 137 -13.42 0.80 7.77
N ARG A 138 -14.23 1.34 6.89
CA ARG A 138 -14.36 0.93 5.50
C ARG A 138 -13.75 2.04 4.64
N SER A 139 -12.76 1.70 3.83
CA SER A 139 -12.05 2.70 3.03
C SER A 139 -11.89 2.26 1.59
N GLU A 140 -12.15 3.17 0.66
CA GLU A 140 -11.99 2.97 -0.78
C GLU A 140 -10.74 3.70 -1.24
N GLY A 141 -9.88 3.04 -2.03
CA GLY A 141 -8.61 3.64 -2.39
C GLY A 141 -7.74 2.76 -3.27
N ARG A 142 -6.48 3.16 -3.38
CA ARG A 142 -5.47 2.47 -4.18
C ARG A 142 -4.36 1.91 -3.29
N LEU A 143 -3.98 0.66 -3.55
CA LEU A 143 -2.83 0.02 -2.92
C LEU A 143 -1.54 0.37 -3.66
N ASP A 144 -0.60 1.00 -2.95
CA ASP A 144 0.72 1.38 -3.46
C ASP A 144 1.81 0.54 -2.79
N ALA A 145 2.76 0.08 -3.61
CA ALA A 145 3.95 -0.64 -3.15
C ALA A 145 5.16 0.29 -3.20
N TYR A 146 5.89 0.38 -2.08
CA TYR A 146 7.18 1.05 -1.99
C TYR A 146 8.27 -0.02 -1.85
N LEU A 147 9.27 0.06 -2.73
CA LEU A 147 10.49 -0.73 -2.60
C LEU A 147 11.24 -0.28 -1.35
N VAL A 148 11.61 -1.23 -0.48
CA VAL A 148 12.45 -0.95 0.67
C VAL A 148 13.84 -1.50 0.40
N ASP A 149 14.85 -0.67 0.59
CA ASP A 149 16.24 -1.07 0.45
C ASP A 149 16.66 -1.99 1.62
N GLU A 150 17.18 -3.17 1.31
CA GLU A 150 17.61 -4.17 2.30
C GLU A 150 18.75 -3.65 3.19
N GLU A 151 19.66 -2.81 2.67
CA GLU A 151 20.74 -2.23 3.47
C GLU A 151 20.21 -1.26 4.55
N LYS A 152 19.11 -0.55 4.24
CA LYS A 152 18.45 0.34 5.21
C LYS A 152 17.66 -0.44 6.27
N LEU A 153 17.25 -1.67 5.98
CA LEU A 153 16.58 -2.55 6.93
C LEU A 153 17.55 -3.14 7.95
N ALA A 154 18.77 -3.49 7.55
CA ALA A 154 19.81 -4.00 8.44
C ALA A 154 20.22 -2.96 9.50
N LYS A 155 20.47 -1.72 9.08
CA LYS A 155 20.87 -0.63 9.99
C LYS A 155 19.84 -0.29 11.08
N ARG A 156 18.54 -0.50 10.80
CA ARG A 156 17.45 -0.28 11.77
C ARG A 156 17.23 -1.41 12.77
N ARG A 157 17.86 -2.58 12.56
CA ARG A 157 17.80 -3.69 13.53
C ARG A 157 18.90 -3.62 14.58
N ASP A 158 19.96 -2.85 14.29
CA ASP A 158 21.11 -2.64 15.16
C ASP A 158 20.98 -1.34 16.01
N GLU A 159 19.85 -0.64 15.90
CA GLU A 159 19.43 0.52 16.72
C GLU A 159 18.26 0.13 17.63
#